data_AF-A0A127PB47-F1
#
_entry.id   AF-A0A127PB47-F1
#
_cell.length_a   1.000
_cell.length_b   1.000
_cell.length_c   1.000
_cell.angle_alpha   90.00
_cell.angle_beta   90.00
_cell.angle_gamma   90.00
#
_symmetry.space_group_name_H-M   'P 1'
#
loop_
_entity.id
_entity.type
_entity.pdbx_description
1 polymer ?
#
loop_
_entity_poly.entity_id
_entity_poly.type
_entity_poly.pdbx_seq_one_letter_code
_entity_poly.pdbx_strand_id
1 'polypeptide(L)'
;MRNHCVQLGLNGHRSLSRHAVGTINRFLVLLAVMVFFSVGMLPKASAATSTCDIYATGGTPCSAAHSTVRALFGAYNGKLYQVKRASDGATMDIGTLTAGGIANAAAQDTFCAGSVCTIATIYDQTANGNHLTVAPAGGNGSADITGSATALKVTIGGKSAYAVYISAGVGYRRNNTTGIATGSASEGAYMVTSATHVNNGCCFDYGNAETNNNDTGNGHMNAVYFGTLCWFACTGSGPWVMADLENGLFLGGNGSNTNNTGRNTTFVTAMIKQDATTYSIRDGDAQTGALKTDYAGPLPTTSGYVPFHKEGAIILGIGGDNSKGAVGNFYEGAMTAGKPSDATENAVQANIVAAGYSGNALSSYKKLVNQNSSKCVDVQQPNTSAGSNVDLYGCNGFAWQNWQMVDLGNGYSSIYSENSGMCLDVSGSSTANGGNVIQNTCGSSTSQQWQVTTTAAPWFRLTSRNSGKVLDVANCGTADTTNIQQWDWLNNACQQWKLQ
;
A
#
# COMPACT_ATOMS: atom_id res chain seq x y z
N MET A 1 48.07 21.14 -41.08
CA MET A 1 48.27 22.47 -41.70
C MET A 1 47.45 23.50 -40.92
N ARG A 2 48.03 24.67 -40.62
CA ARG A 2 47.43 26.02 -40.45
C ARG A 2 46.00 26.13 -39.85
N ASN A 3 45.82 26.74 -38.66
CA ASN A 3 45.49 28.19 -38.41
C ASN A 3 44.01 28.32 -37.98
N HIS A 4 43.49 29.26 -37.16
CA HIS A 4 43.95 30.32 -36.22
C HIS A 4 42.94 30.29 -35.03
N CYS A 5 43.21 30.62 -33.75
CA CYS A 5 43.57 31.92 -33.14
C CYS A 5 42.56 33.05 -33.46
N VAL A 6 41.94 33.78 -32.52
CA VAL A 6 42.50 35.01 -31.87
C VAL A 6 41.46 35.68 -30.91
N GLN A 7 41.88 36.09 -29.70
CA GLN A 7 41.53 37.30 -28.87
C GLN A 7 40.05 37.74 -28.61
N LEU A 8 39.68 38.68 -27.72
CA LEU A 8 40.14 39.30 -26.43
C LEU A 8 38.97 40.17 -25.89
N GLY A 9 38.99 40.63 -24.62
CA GLY A 9 38.17 41.80 -24.21
C GLY A 9 38.04 42.04 -22.70
N LEU A 10 38.67 43.10 -22.20
CA LEU A 10 38.54 43.65 -20.83
C LEU A 10 38.01 45.11 -20.88
N ASN A 11 37.64 45.66 -19.70
CA ASN A 11 37.29 47.06 -19.34
C ASN A 11 35.81 47.25 -18.91
N GLY A 12 35.42 48.17 -18.02
CA GLY A 12 36.18 49.12 -17.19
C GLY A 12 35.42 50.44 -16.89
N HIS A 13 35.72 51.09 -15.75
CA HIS A 13 35.46 52.51 -15.38
C HIS A 13 34.16 53.02 -14.69
N ARG A 14 34.33 53.38 -13.41
CA ARG A 14 34.05 54.65 -12.66
C ARG A 14 33.27 55.80 -13.35
N SER A 15 32.45 56.54 -12.56
CA SER A 15 32.66 57.98 -12.23
C SER A 15 31.75 58.53 -11.10
N LEU A 16 32.06 59.73 -10.58
CA LEU A 16 31.43 60.47 -9.45
C LEU A 16 31.16 61.95 -9.83
N SER A 17 30.10 62.58 -9.29
CA SER A 17 30.00 64.02 -8.89
C SER A 17 28.59 64.29 -8.32
N ARG A 18 28.30 64.73 -7.09
CA ARG A 18 28.64 65.95 -6.30
C ARG A 18 28.09 67.28 -6.83
N HIS A 19 27.14 67.87 -6.08
CA HIS A 19 26.83 69.31 -5.83
C HIS A 19 25.71 69.37 -4.74
N ALA A 20 25.43 70.45 -3.99
CA ALA A 20 26.31 71.44 -3.35
C ALA A 20 25.58 72.24 -2.22
N VAL A 21 26.01 72.03 -0.95
CA VAL A 21 26.17 73.04 0.15
C VAL A 21 25.01 73.98 0.58
N GLY A 22 24.73 73.96 1.89
CA GLY A 22 24.16 75.08 2.69
C GLY A 22 22.97 74.70 3.59
N THR A 23 22.77 75.21 4.83
CA THR A 23 23.63 75.95 5.78
C THR A 23 23.00 75.89 7.20
N ILE A 24 23.74 76.24 8.26
CA ILE A 24 23.26 76.68 9.61
C ILE A 24 22.82 75.62 10.67
N ASN A 25 23.79 75.26 11.51
CA ASN A 25 23.84 75.47 12.98
C ASN A 25 22.63 75.14 13.92
N ARG A 26 22.87 74.14 14.79
CA ARG A 26 22.55 74.06 16.25
C ARG A 26 21.10 74.22 16.75
N PHE A 27 20.58 73.16 17.39
CA PHE A 27 20.28 73.15 18.84
C PHE A 27 20.34 71.71 19.39
N LEU A 28 20.85 71.51 20.61
CA LEU A 28 20.76 70.22 21.32
C LEU A 28 19.44 70.14 22.07
N VAL A 29 18.70 69.04 21.90
CA VAL A 29 17.68 68.58 22.87
C VAL A 29 17.83 67.08 23.00
N LEU A 30 17.99 66.58 24.23
CA LEU A 30 17.90 65.14 24.50
C LEU A 30 16.46 64.68 24.29
N LEU A 31 16.22 63.76 23.36
CA LEU A 31 14.99 62.98 23.31
C LEU A 31 15.32 61.52 23.61
N ALA A 32 14.64 60.94 24.59
CA ALA A 32 14.81 59.54 24.94
C ALA A 32 14.27 58.66 23.79
N VAL A 33 15.13 57.81 23.23
CA VAL A 33 14.72 56.84 22.21
C VAL A 33 13.99 55.68 22.89
N MET A 34 12.66 55.72 22.91
CA MET A 34 11.87 54.50 23.14
C MET A 34 12.01 53.58 21.93
N VAL A 35 12.87 52.57 22.06
CA VAL A 35 12.94 51.47 21.09
C VAL A 35 11.69 50.62 21.25
N PHE A 36 10.68 50.88 20.42
CA PHE A 36 9.59 49.94 20.21
C PHE A 36 10.14 48.68 19.53
N PHE A 37 10.34 47.62 20.30
CA PHE A 37 10.46 46.27 19.75
C PHE A 37 9.10 45.87 19.16
N SER A 38 8.88 46.20 17.90
CA SER A 38 7.89 45.52 17.09
C SER A 38 8.32 44.06 16.97
N VAL A 39 7.69 43.19 17.76
CA VAL A 39 7.83 41.73 17.61
C VAL A 39 7.15 41.37 16.30
N GLY A 40 7.90 41.48 15.21
CA GLY A 40 7.49 40.99 13.91
C GLY A 40 7.30 39.48 14.03
N MET A 41 6.05 39.03 14.06
CA MET A 41 5.75 37.62 13.88
C MET A 41 6.32 37.21 12.52
N LEU A 42 7.36 36.37 12.54
CA LEU A 42 7.82 35.68 11.35
C LEU A 42 6.60 35.02 10.70
N PRO A 43 6.39 35.15 9.38
CA PRO A 43 5.30 34.46 8.72
C PRO A 43 5.43 32.97 9.02
N LYS A 44 4.39 32.38 9.61
CA LYS A 44 4.27 30.93 9.78
C LYS A 44 4.53 30.34 8.39
N ALA A 45 5.53 29.47 8.27
CA ALA A 45 5.76 28.76 7.02
C ALA A 45 4.44 28.11 6.61
N SER A 46 3.95 28.44 5.40
CA SER A 46 2.73 27.81 4.91
C SER A 46 2.96 26.30 4.91
N ALA A 47 2.07 25.56 5.55
CA ALA A 47 2.04 24.13 5.37
C ALA A 47 1.95 23.83 3.87
N ALA A 48 2.72 22.85 3.39
CA ALA A 48 2.67 22.45 2.00
C ALA A 48 1.29 21.82 1.73
N THR A 49 0.56 22.35 0.76
CA THR A 49 -0.76 21.87 0.36
C THR A 49 -0.72 20.37 0.04
N SER A 50 -1.54 19.56 0.70
CA SER A 50 -1.64 18.11 0.48
C SER A 50 -3.00 17.73 -0.12
N THR A 51 -3.19 16.45 -0.43
CA THR A 51 -4.31 15.94 -1.24
C THR A 51 -5.69 16.45 -0.80
N CYS A 52 -6.01 16.40 0.49
CA CYS A 52 -7.32 16.82 0.99
C CYS A 52 -7.49 18.35 1.07
N ASP A 53 -6.40 19.12 1.13
CA ASP A 53 -6.45 20.58 0.99
C ASP A 53 -6.80 20.97 -0.46
N ILE A 54 -6.30 20.21 -1.45
CA ILE A 54 -6.62 20.39 -2.88
C ILE A 54 -8.10 20.06 -3.12
N TYR A 55 -8.58 18.93 -2.60
CA TYR A 55 -9.99 18.55 -2.67
C TYR A 55 -10.93 19.58 -2.03
N ALA A 56 -10.59 20.10 -0.84
CA ALA A 56 -11.33 21.19 -0.20
C ALA A 56 -11.32 22.48 -1.03
N THR A 57 -10.17 22.86 -1.60
CA THR A 57 -10.05 24.02 -2.51
C THR A 57 -10.87 23.85 -3.80
N GLY A 58 -10.99 22.60 -4.29
CA GLY A 58 -11.86 22.23 -5.40
C GLY A 58 -13.35 22.13 -5.09
N GLY A 59 -13.77 22.46 -3.87
CA GLY A 59 -15.18 22.41 -3.44
C GLY A 59 -15.72 21.01 -3.15
N THR A 60 -14.85 20.00 -3.06
CA THR A 60 -15.23 18.59 -2.82
C THR A 60 -14.36 17.99 -1.71
N PRO A 61 -14.51 18.46 -0.45
CA PRO A 61 -13.60 18.12 0.64
C PRO A 61 -13.61 16.61 0.97
N CYS A 62 -12.49 16.11 1.52
CA CYS A 62 -12.40 14.74 1.99
C CYS A 62 -13.37 14.46 3.14
N SER A 63 -14.20 13.42 2.98
CA SER A 63 -15.04 12.82 4.04
C SER A 63 -14.33 11.70 4.79
N ALA A 64 -13.31 11.07 4.19
CA ALA A 64 -12.36 10.20 4.89
C ALA A 64 -11.01 10.23 4.17
N ALA A 65 -9.92 10.12 4.91
CA ALA A 65 -8.56 10.25 4.39
C ALA A 65 -7.62 9.26 5.09
N HIS A 66 -7.20 8.22 4.38
CA HIS A 66 -6.45 7.08 4.92
C HIS A 66 -5.06 7.00 4.28
N SER A 67 -4.01 6.89 5.09
CA SER A 67 -2.67 6.58 4.58
C SER A 67 -1.79 6.05 5.70
N THR A 68 -0.97 5.04 5.39
CA THR A 68 0.11 4.59 6.28
C THR A 68 1.47 5.21 5.92
N VAL A 69 1.55 5.98 4.83
CA VAL A 69 2.82 6.51 4.33
C VAL A 69 3.00 8.02 4.52
N ARG A 70 1.93 8.84 4.46
CA ARG A 70 2.04 10.30 4.64
C ARG A 70 0.75 10.97 5.12
N ALA A 71 0.87 12.22 5.56
CA ALA A 71 -0.28 13.09 5.80
C ALA A 71 -0.94 13.57 4.50
N LEU A 72 -2.27 13.51 4.47
CA LEU A 72 -3.12 13.95 3.35
C LEU A 72 -3.67 15.36 3.53
N PHE A 73 -3.42 16.01 4.68
CA PHE A 73 -3.57 17.45 4.88
C PHE A 73 -2.22 18.05 5.29
N GLY A 74 -1.85 19.20 4.74
CA GLY A 74 -0.56 19.86 5.01
C GLY A 74 -0.36 20.22 6.48
N ALA A 75 -1.44 20.45 7.23
CA ALA A 75 -1.39 20.75 8.65
C ALA A 75 -1.43 19.50 9.57
N TYR A 76 -1.64 18.29 9.03
CA TYR A 76 -1.86 17.09 9.85
C TYR A 76 -0.58 16.64 10.55
N ASN A 77 -0.62 16.53 11.86
CA ASN A 77 0.46 16.04 12.72
C ASN A 77 0.01 14.89 13.64
N GLY A 78 -1.13 14.27 13.32
CA GLY A 78 -1.74 13.21 14.11
C GLY A 78 -1.19 11.82 13.81
N LYS A 79 -2.01 10.82 14.15
CA LYS A 79 -1.71 9.39 14.00
C LYS A 79 -2.11 8.94 12.60
N LEU A 80 -1.23 8.26 11.87
CA LEU A 80 -1.54 7.72 10.55
C LEU A 80 -2.14 6.31 10.65
N TYR A 81 -1.58 5.48 11.52
CA TYR A 81 -2.06 4.11 11.78
C TYR A 81 -1.57 3.63 13.15
N GLN A 82 -2.15 2.52 13.61
CA GLN A 82 -1.72 1.80 14.81
C GLN A 82 -1.11 0.46 14.41
N VAL A 83 0.08 0.16 14.95
CA VAL A 83 0.67 -1.18 14.89
C VAL A 83 0.43 -1.93 16.19
N LYS A 84 0.23 -3.25 16.09
CA LYS A 84 0.13 -4.18 17.23
C LYS A 84 1.24 -5.21 17.16
N ARG A 85 1.95 -5.41 18.26
CA ARG A 85 3.07 -6.34 18.39
C ARG A 85 2.59 -7.70 18.90
N ALA A 86 2.99 -8.78 18.23
CA ALA A 86 2.51 -10.14 18.51
C ALA A 86 3.07 -10.74 19.81
N SER A 87 4.30 -10.38 20.21
CA SER A 87 4.98 -10.97 21.38
C SER A 87 4.32 -10.65 22.72
N ASP A 88 3.62 -9.53 22.84
CA ASP A 88 3.04 -9.02 24.09
C ASP A 88 1.68 -8.34 23.90
N GLY A 89 1.17 -8.25 22.67
CA GLY A 89 -0.11 -7.62 22.35
C GLY A 89 -0.11 -6.09 22.45
N ALA A 90 1.03 -5.46 22.76
CA ALA A 90 1.17 -4.03 22.89
C ALA A 90 0.87 -3.31 21.57
N THR A 91 0.41 -2.05 21.64
CA THR A 91 0.12 -1.22 20.48
C THR A 91 0.93 0.08 20.48
N MET A 92 1.22 0.59 19.29
CA MET A 92 1.84 1.90 19.10
C MET A 92 1.21 2.63 17.92
N ASP A 93 0.89 3.90 18.10
CA ASP A 93 0.44 4.77 17.01
C ASP A 93 1.63 5.37 16.27
N ILE A 94 1.68 5.19 14.96
CA ILE A 94 2.69 5.79 14.09
C ILE A 94 2.15 7.10 13.54
N GLY A 95 2.73 8.21 13.99
CA GLY A 95 2.45 9.55 13.47
C GLY A 95 3.39 9.97 12.35
N THR A 96 3.26 11.22 11.92
CA THR A 96 4.16 11.87 10.95
C THR A 96 5.48 12.32 11.59
N LEU A 97 6.56 12.40 10.80
CA LEU A 97 7.84 13.00 11.19
C LEU A 97 7.74 14.52 11.45
N THR A 98 6.88 15.20 10.71
CA THR A 98 6.54 16.64 10.81
C THR A 98 5.09 16.84 10.39
N ALA A 99 4.45 17.96 10.74
CA ALA A 99 3.13 18.30 10.18
C ALA A 99 3.16 18.24 8.64
N GLY A 100 2.15 17.63 8.02
CA GLY A 100 2.07 17.40 6.58
C GLY A 100 3.10 16.38 6.04
N GLY A 101 3.85 15.70 6.91
CA GLY A 101 5.00 14.90 6.55
C GLY A 101 4.75 13.40 6.33
N ILE A 102 5.86 12.68 6.15
CA ILE A 102 5.91 11.22 5.95
C ILE A 102 5.78 10.50 7.31
N ALA A 103 5.28 9.27 7.31
CA ALA A 103 5.19 8.40 8.48
C ALA A 103 6.54 8.17 9.17
N ASN A 104 6.54 8.05 10.50
CA ASN A 104 7.75 7.76 11.27
C ASN A 104 8.08 6.25 11.28
N ALA A 105 8.59 5.74 10.16
CA ALA A 105 8.97 4.33 10.03
C ALA A 105 10.03 3.87 11.05
N ALA A 106 10.94 4.76 11.49
CA ALA A 106 11.96 4.43 12.48
C ALA A 106 11.37 4.12 13.87
N ALA A 107 10.26 4.77 14.23
CA ALA A 107 9.51 4.43 15.44
C ALA A 107 8.89 3.03 15.34
N GLN A 108 8.32 2.68 14.18
CA GLN A 108 7.82 1.33 13.92
C GLN A 108 8.94 0.29 13.97
N ASP A 109 10.06 0.52 13.26
CA ASP A 109 11.22 -0.38 13.23
C ASP A 109 11.72 -0.68 14.65
N THR A 110 11.73 0.34 15.53
CA THR A 110 12.12 0.22 16.94
C THR A 110 11.09 -0.55 17.77
N PHE A 111 9.79 -0.26 17.59
CA PHE A 111 8.71 -0.92 18.30
C PHE A 111 8.58 -2.41 17.94
N CYS A 112 8.76 -2.73 16.67
CA CYS A 112 8.60 -4.08 16.12
C CYS A 112 9.89 -4.93 16.18
N ALA A 113 10.98 -4.38 16.70
CA ALA A 113 12.26 -5.09 16.83
C ALA A 113 12.09 -6.42 17.60
N GLY A 114 12.53 -7.53 16.98
CA GLY A 114 12.48 -8.86 17.59
C GLY A 114 11.09 -9.49 17.67
N SER A 115 10.08 -8.94 16.98
CA SER A 115 8.70 -9.43 17.03
C SER A 115 7.98 -9.27 15.69
N VAL A 116 6.80 -9.88 15.55
CA VAL A 116 5.90 -9.65 14.43
C VAL A 116 5.00 -8.47 14.77
N CYS A 117 4.75 -7.59 13.80
CA CYS A 117 3.85 -6.45 13.94
C CYS A 117 2.81 -6.45 12.83
N THR A 118 1.56 -6.19 13.19
CA THR A 118 0.46 -6.02 12.24
C THR A 118 -0.15 -4.63 12.35
N ILE A 119 -0.79 -4.16 11.28
CA ILE A 119 -1.51 -2.88 11.25
C ILE A 119 -2.91 -3.16 11.81
N ALA A 120 -3.21 -2.64 12.99
CA ALA A 120 -4.47 -2.88 13.69
C ALA A 120 -5.55 -1.85 13.35
N THR A 121 -5.14 -0.65 12.94
CA THR A 121 -6.05 0.44 12.56
C THR A 121 -5.35 1.38 11.59
N ILE A 122 -6.04 1.81 10.54
CA ILE A 122 -5.61 2.89 9.65
C ILE A 122 -6.48 4.10 10.00
N TYR A 123 -5.87 5.16 10.51
CA TYR A 123 -6.62 6.31 11.02
C TYR A 123 -7.08 7.21 9.87
N ASP A 124 -8.38 7.43 9.80
CA ASP A 124 -8.94 8.60 9.10
C ASP A 124 -8.32 9.89 9.67
N GLN A 125 -7.72 10.69 8.79
CA GLN A 125 -7.10 11.97 9.10
C GLN A 125 -8.10 13.14 9.11
N THR A 126 -9.34 12.93 8.66
CA THR A 126 -10.41 13.95 8.76
C THR A 126 -10.97 14.03 10.19
N ALA A 127 -11.77 15.06 10.46
CA ALA A 127 -12.50 15.19 11.72
C ALA A 127 -13.66 14.18 11.89
N ASN A 128 -14.00 13.40 10.85
CA ASN A 128 -15.12 12.46 10.89
C ASN A 128 -14.78 11.16 11.64
N GLY A 129 -13.49 10.83 11.81
CA GLY A 129 -13.06 9.67 12.60
C GLY A 129 -13.43 8.32 11.98
N ASN A 130 -13.51 8.24 10.65
CA ASN A 130 -13.90 7.06 9.87
C ASN A 130 -12.82 5.96 9.83
N HIS A 131 -12.07 5.77 10.92
CA HIS A 131 -10.90 4.90 10.98
C HIS A 131 -11.20 3.46 10.57
N LEU A 132 -10.35 2.88 9.73
CA LEU A 132 -10.49 1.51 9.25
C LEU A 132 -9.85 0.53 10.25
N THR A 133 -10.62 -0.47 10.68
CA THR A 133 -10.16 -1.61 11.50
C THR A 133 -10.33 -2.91 10.72
N VAL A 134 -9.79 -4.03 11.20
CA VAL A 134 -9.99 -5.36 10.58
C VAL A 134 -11.45 -5.59 10.23
N ALA A 135 -11.72 -6.06 9.01
CA ALA A 135 -13.09 -6.26 8.57
C ALA A 135 -13.77 -7.42 9.34
N PRO A 136 -15.03 -7.22 9.77
CA PRO A 136 -15.84 -8.25 10.41
C PRO A 136 -16.25 -9.35 9.42
N ALA A 137 -16.96 -10.38 9.89
CA ALA A 137 -17.58 -11.36 9.00
C ALA A 137 -18.67 -10.72 8.12
N GLY A 138 -18.89 -11.30 6.94
CA GLY A 138 -19.88 -10.86 5.96
C GLY A 138 -20.49 -12.01 5.17
N GLY A 139 -21.15 -11.68 4.06
CA GLY A 139 -21.80 -12.65 3.16
C GLY A 139 -20.83 -13.71 2.63
N ASN A 140 -19.57 -13.31 2.37
CA ASN A 140 -18.52 -14.20 1.87
C ASN A 140 -17.43 -14.54 2.92
N GLY A 141 -17.87 -14.90 4.13
CA GLY A 141 -17.09 -15.69 5.07
C GLY A 141 -16.83 -15.08 6.44
N SER A 142 -15.79 -15.59 7.13
CA SER A 142 -15.40 -15.20 8.49
C SER A 142 -14.97 -13.72 8.58
N ALA A 143 -14.61 -13.25 9.78
CA ALA A 143 -13.81 -12.03 9.88
C ALA A 143 -12.48 -12.16 9.12
N ASP A 144 -11.91 -11.03 8.77
CA ASP A 144 -10.61 -10.89 8.09
C ASP A 144 -9.46 -10.86 9.10
N ILE A 145 -8.26 -10.63 8.58
CA ILE A 145 -7.02 -10.59 9.36
C ILE A 145 -6.34 -9.22 9.20
N THR A 146 -5.55 -8.82 10.20
CA THR A 146 -4.70 -7.62 10.06
C THR A 146 -3.64 -7.85 8.99
N GLY A 147 -3.24 -6.80 8.26
CA GLY A 147 -2.07 -6.86 7.38
C GLY A 147 -0.77 -6.68 8.16
N SER A 148 0.35 -7.21 7.66
CA SER A 148 1.64 -6.99 8.32
C SER A 148 2.10 -5.53 8.22
N ALA A 149 2.67 -5.02 9.31
CA ALA A 149 3.24 -3.68 9.35
C ALA A 149 4.62 -3.60 8.67
N THR A 150 5.32 -4.73 8.53
CA THR A 150 6.71 -4.77 8.02
C THR A 150 6.85 -5.37 6.63
N ALA A 151 5.76 -5.89 6.05
CA ALA A 151 5.76 -6.55 4.74
C ALA A 151 6.28 -5.68 3.60
N LEU A 152 5.80 -4.42 3.50
CA LEU A 152 6.04 -3.55 2.34
C LEU A 152 6.70 -2.23 2.78
N LYS A 153 8.03 -2.16 2.69
CA LYS A 153 8.81 -0.95 3.02
C LYS A 153 8.97 -0.09 1.77
N VAL A 154 8.62 1.19 1.89
CA VAL A 154 8.54 2.11 0.76
C VAL A 154 9.30 3.40 1.03
N THR A 155 9.62 4.16 -0.01
CA THR A 155 10.33 5.44 0.09
C THR A 155 9.52 6.56 -0.54
N ILE A 156 9.08 7.52 0.28
CA ILE A 156 8.33 8.71 -0.12
C ILE A 156 9.22 9.93 0.15
N GLY A 157 9.51 10.76 -0.86
CA GLY A 157 10.36 11.95 -0.71
C GLY A 157 11.76 11.63 -0.14
N GLY A 158 12.30 10.44 -0.44
CA GLY A 158 13.57 9.97 0.13
C GLY A 158 13.51 9.54 1.61
N LYS A 159 12.31 9.38 2.19
CA LYS A 159 12.09 8.89 3.56
C LYS A 159 11.38 7.55 3.55
N SER A 160 11.85 6.63 4.40
CA SER A 160 11.20 5.32 4.59
C SER A 160 9.82 5.46 5.21
N ALA A 161 8.86 4.71 4.69
CA ALA A 161 7.52 4.50 5.21
C ALA A 161 7.12 3.02 5.05
N TYR A 162 5.93 2.65 5.53
CA TYR A 162 5.38 1.30 5.36
C TYR A 162 3.98 1.41 4.75
N ALA A 163 3.76 0.73 3.62
CA ALA A 163 2.46 0.65 2.97
C ALA A 163 1.73 -0.63 3.40
N VAL A 164 0.41 -0.67 3.24
CA VAL A 164 -0.41 -1.83 3.59
C VAL A 164 -0.29 -2.87 2.49
N TYR A 165 0.29 -4.03 2.81
CA TYR A 165 0.29 -5.20 1.96
C TYR A 165 -1.00 -6.00 2.22
N ILE A 166 -1.89 -6.04 1.23
CA ILE A 166 -3.12 -6.83 1.25
C ILE A 166 -2.83 -8.17 0.59
N SER A 167 -2.54 -9.19 1.39
CA SER A 167 -2.62 -10.59 0.96
C SER A 167 -4.05 -11.12 1.11
N ALA A 168 -4.39 -12.22 0.44
CA ALA A 168 -5.74 -12.79 0.48
C ALA A 168 -6.19 -13.08 1.92
N GLY A 169 -7.36 -12.54 2.30
CA GLY A 169 -7.91 -12.57 3.65
C GLY A 169 -7.58 -11.37 4.53
N VAL A 170 -6.66 -10.48 4.13
CA VAL A 170 -6.44 -9.18 4.78
C VAL A 170 -7.49 -8.21 4.28
N GLY A 171 -8.17 -7.53 5.20
CA GLY A 171 -9.19 -6.55 4.84
C GLY A 171 -9.50 -5.62 6.00
N TYR A 172 -9.86 -4.38 5.66
CA TYR A 172 -10.26 -3.38 6.64
C TYR A 172 -11.59 -2.75 6.27
N ARG A 173 -12.37 -2.37 7.28
CA ARG A 173 -13.71 -1.86 7.09
C ARG A 173 -14.11 -0.85 8.17
N ARG A 174 -15.05 0.04 7.81
CA ARG A 174 -15.80 0.88 8.73
C ARG A 174 -17.26 0.98 8.27
N ASN A 175 -18.18 0.31 8.99
CA ASN A 175 -19.61 0.30 8.62
C ASN A 175 -20.37 1.54 9.08
N ASN A 176 -20.06 2.05 10.27
CA ASN A 176 -20.73 3.22 10.84
C ASN A 176 -19.84 4.45 10.67
N THR A 177 -20.12 5.25 9.66
CA THR A 177 -19.30 6.38 9.21
C THR A 177 -20.00 7.71 9.45
N THR A 178 -19.25 8.80 9.31
CA THR A 178 -19.76 10.17 9.30
C THR A 178 -19.34 10.86 7.99
N GLY A 179 -20.29 11.47 7.28
CA GLY A 179 -20.02 12.30 6.10
C GLY A 179 -19.70 11.56 4.79
N ILE A 180 -19.71 10.22 4.77
CA ILE A 180 -19.64 9.44 3.53
C ILE A 180 -20.98 9.55 2.79
N ALA A 181 -20.95 9.56 1.46
CA ALA A 181 -22.15 9.72 0.63
C ALA A 181 -23.06 8.48 0.70
N THR A 182 -24.37 8.70 0.68
CA THR A 182 -25.38 7.64 0.65
C THR A 182 -26.43 7.87 -0.45
N GLY A 183 -27.13 6.81 -0.85
CA GLY A 183 -28.06 6.82 -1.97
C GLY A 183 -27.40 7.37 -3.25
N SER A 184 -28.04 8.35 -3.88
CA SER A 184 -27.55 9.01 -5.09
C SER A 184 -26.66 10.24 -4.86
N ALA A 185 -26.23 10.49 -3.62
CA ALA A 185 -25.34 11.61 -3.32
C ALA A 185 -23.98 11.47 -4.04
N SER A 186 -23.49 12.59 -4.58
CA SER A 186 -22.23 12.66 -5.32
C SER A 186 -21.01 12.45 -4.41
N GLU A 187 -20.01 11.76 -4.93
CA GLU A 187 -18.74 11.50 -4.24
C GLU A 187 -17.62 11.23 -5.25
N GLY A 188 -16.38 11.34 -4.79
CA GLY A 188 -15.21 10.76 -5.46
C GLY A 188 -14.34 9.98 -4.49
N ALA A 189 -13.65 8.96 -4.99
CA ALA A 189 -12.70 8.15 -4.25
C ALA A 189 -11.41 7.97 -5.07
N TYR A 190 -10.26 8.01 -4.40
CA TYR A 190 -8.98 7.60 -4.99
C TYR A 190 -8.20 6.69 -4.06
N MET A 191 -7.35 5.85 -4.65
CA MET A 191 -6.22 5.24 -3.95
C MET A 191 -4.95 5.31 -4.79
N VAL A 192 -3.80 5.34 -4.12
CA VAL A 192 -2.52 4.94 -4.70
C VAL A 192 -2.34 3.45 -4.41
N THR A 193 -2.07 2.68 -5.46
CA THR A 193 -1.88 1.21 -5.45
C THR A 193 -0.69 0.80 -6.35
N SER A 194 -0.53 -0.47 -6.69
CA SER A 194 0.65 -1.01 -7.39
C SER A 194 0.33 -2.21 -8.28
N ALA A 195 0.73 -2.15 -9.55
CA ALA A 195 0.57 -3.27 -10.48
C ALA A 195 1.46 -4.49 -10.16
N THR A 196 2.42 -4.37 -9.24
CA THR A 196 3.35 -5.48 -8.92
C THR A 196 2.77 -6.49 -7.93
N HIS A 197 1.60 -6.22 -7.36
CA HIS A 197 0.92 -7.15 -6.45
C HIS A 197 -0.58 -7.10 -6.73
N VAL A 198 -1.04 -7.98 -7.61
CA VAL A 198 -2.45 -8.10 -8.04
C VAL A 198 -2.76 -9.57 -8.35
N ASN A 199 -4.03 -9.94 -8.30
CA ASN A 199 -4.52 -11.22 -8.81
C ASN A 199 -5.93 -11.05 -9.42
N ASN A 200 -6.56 -12.17 -9.77
CA ASN A 200 -7.93 -12.26 -10.25
C ASN A 200 -8.94 -12.70 -9.16
N GLY A 201 -8.62 -12.51 -7.88
CA GLY A 201 -9.55 -12.73 -6.78
C GLY A 201 -10.49 -11.54 -6.61
N CYS A 202 -11.69 -11.78 -6.08
CA CYS A 202 -12.60 -10.72 -5.66
C CYS A 202 -12.38 -10.37 -4.17
N CYS A 203 -12.32 -9.10 -3.78
CA CYS A 203 -12.08 -7.92 -4.63
C CYS A 203 -11.10 -6.97 -3.92
N PHE A 204 -10.19 -6.31 -4.65
CA PHE A 204 -9.21 -5.39 -4.04
C PHE A 204 -9.72 -3.96 -4.23
N ASP A 205 -10.62 -3.58 -3.32
CA ASP A 205 -11.35 -2.33 -3.45
C ASP A 205 -10.94 -1.30 -2.40
N TYR A 206 -11.19 -0.03 -2.72
CA TYR A 206 -11.21 1.06 -1.75
C TYR A 206 -12.34 2.05 -2.07
N GLY A 207 -13.29 2.21 -1.16
CA GLY A 207 -14.39 3.17 -1.32
C GLY A 207 -15.68 2.79 -0.62
N ASN A 208 -16.81 3.21 -1.20
CA ASN A 208 -18.14 3.15 -0.61
C ASN A 208 -18.75 1.74 -0.71
N ALA A 209 -19.36 1.26 0.36
CA ALA A 209 -19.95 -0.08 0.43
C ALA A 209 -21.13 -0.17 1.41
N GLU A 210 -21.67 -1.38 1.54
CA GLU A 210 -22.76 -1.77 2.42
C GLU A 210 -22.40 -1.66 3.90
N THR A 211 -23.39 -1.28 4.70
CA THR A 211 -23.27 -1.16 6.15
C THR A 211 -23.41 -2.50 6.88
N ASN A 212 -23.86 -3.55 6.18
CA ASN A 212 -24.17 -4.87 6.76
C ASN A 212 -23.19 -6.00 6.37
N ASN A 213 -22.19 -5.73 5.53
CA ASN A 213 -21.20 -6.69 4.99
C ASN A 213 -21.75 -7.79 4.07
N ASN A 214 -22.92 -7.61 3.46
CA ASN A 214 -23.47 -8.53 2.47
C ASN A 214 -23.73 -7.76 1.17
N ASP A 215 -23.72 -8.46 0.05
CA ASP A 215 -24.33 -7.99 -1.18
C ASP A 215 -25.80 -7.60 -0.91
N THR A 216 -26.14 -6.35 -1.20
CA THR A 216 -27.52 -5.83 -1.12
C THR A 216 -28.09 -5.44 -2.50
N GLY A 217 -27.34 -5.73 -3.56
CA GLY A 217 -27.72 -5.58 -4.95
C GLY A 217 -27.03 -4.41 -5.68
N ASN A 218 -27.10 -4.47 -7.01
CA ASN A 218 -26.70 -3.42 -7.95
C ASN A 218 -26.85 -1.99 -7.39
N GLY A 219 -25.75 -1.24 -7.33
CA GLY A 219 -25.75 0.19 -6.97
C GLY A 219 -25.58 0.49 -5.48
N HIS A 220 -25.35 -0.52 -4.63
CA HIS A 220 -25.09 -0.32 -3.20
C HIS A 220 -23.60 -0.04 -2.86
N MET A 221 -22.68 -0.27 -3.80
CA MET A 221 -21.27 0.17 -3.72
C MET A 221 -20.94 1.32 -4.67
N ASN A 222 -19.80 1.98 -4.39
CA ASN A 222 -19.02 2.77 -5.34
C ASN A 222 -17.56 2.79 -4.83
N ALA A 223 -16.79 1.77 -5.20
CA ALA A 223 -15.42 1.57 -4.75
C ALA A 223 -14.43 1.43 -5.93
N VAL A 224 -13.21 1.93 -5.74
CA VAL A 224 -12.13 1.78 -6.72
C VAL A 224 -11.63 0.34 -6.64
N TYR A 225 -11.88 -0.47 -7.66
CA TYR A 225 -11.24 -1.78 -7.82
C TYR A 225 -9.91 -1.64 -8.55
N PHE A 226 -8.91 -2.44 -8.17
CA PHE A 226 -7.70 -2.62 -8.99
C PHE A 226 -7.17 -4.07 -8.99
N GLY A 227 -7.00 -4.66 -10.17
CA GLY A 227 -6.49 -6.04 -10.30
C GLY A 227 -6.71 -6.66 -11.68
N THR A 228 -6.65 -7.98 -11.77
CA THR A 228 -6.77 -8.72 -13.05
C THR A 228 -8.05 -9.56 -13.19
N LEU A 229 -9.00 -9.46 -12.24
CA LEU A 229 -10.32 -10.04 -12.38
C LEU A 229 -11.15 -9.24 -13.39
N CYS A 230 -11.83 -9.94 -14.29
CA CYS A 230 -12.67 -9.35 -15.33
C CYS A 230 -14.05 -10.01 -15.32
N TRP A 231 -15.09 -9.27 -14.88
CA TRP A 231 -16.48 -9.75 -14.90
C TRP A 231 -17.10 -9.57 -16.29
N PHE A 232 -16.64 -8.57 -17.03
CA PHE A 232 -16.99 -8.29 -18.43
C PHE A 232 -15.75 -8.42 -19.33
N ALA A 233 -15.88 -8.13 -20.62
CA ALA A 233 -14.75 -8.19 -21.53
C ALA A 233 -13.75 -7.03 -21.29
N CYS A 234 -12.57 -7.38 -20.80
CA CYS A 234 -11.45 -6.46 -20.63
C CYS A 234 -10.63 -6.27 -21.92
N THR A 235 -9.90 -5.15 -22.02
CA THR A 235 -9.00 -4.83 -23.15
C THR A 235 -7.58 -4.57 -22.65
N GLY A 236 -6.56 -5.00 -23.39
CA GLY A 236 -5.15 -4.87 -22.98
C GLY A 236 -4.71 -6.00 -22.02
N SER A 237 -3.61 -5.77 -21.30
CA SER A 237 -2.99 -6.77 -20.41
C SER A 237 -3.40 -6.66 -18.94
N GLY A 238 -4.08 -5.57 -18.57
CA GLY A 238 -4.31 -5.22 -17.17
C GLY A 238 -3.00 -4.92 -16.41
N PRO A 239 -3.07 -4.86 -15.06
CA PRO A 239 -4.29 -4.78 -14.27
C PRO A 239 -5.12 -3.54 -14.60
N TRP A 240 -6.42 -3.58 -14.30
CA TRP A 240 -7.38 -2.53 -14.64
C TRP A 240 -7.84 -1.78 -13.40
N VAL A 241 -7.93 -0.45 -13.49
CA VAL A 241 -8.76 0.34 -12.58
C VAL A 241 -10.21 0.20 -13.04
N MET A 242 -11.10 -0.17 -12.12
CA MET A 242 -12.54 -0.31 -12.37
C MET A 242 -13.34 0.34 -11.24
N ALA A 243 -14.63 0.55 -11.47
CA ALA A 243 -15.57 0.82 -10.39
C ALA A 243 -16.27 -0.47 -10.00
N ASP A 244 -16.14 -0.90 -8.74
CA ASP A 244 -17.09 -1.83 -8.15
C ASP A 244 -18.34 -1.05 -7.73
N LEU A 245 -19.48 -1.43 -8.30
CA LEU A 245 -20.79 -0.81 -8.07
C LEU A 245 -21.77 -1.80 -7.39
N GLU A 246 -21.25 -2.90 -6.84
CA GLU A 246 -21.93 -4.15 -6.46
C GLU A 246 -22.47 -4.89 -7.69
N ASN A 247 -22.33 -6.21 -7.66
CA ASN A 247 -22.70 -7.17 -8.70
C ASN A 247 -22.04 -6.89 -10.07
N GLY A 248 -20.96 -6.09 -10.10
CA GLY A 248 -20.20 -5.83 -11.32
C GLY A 248 -18.97 -4.96 -11.12
N LEU A 249 -17.84 -5.42 -11.66
CA LEU A 249 -16.62 -4.62 -11.84
C LEU A 249 -16.64 -3.94 -13.21
N PHE A 250 -16.96 -2.64 -13.25
CA PHE A 250 -17.19 -1.90 -14.49
C PHE A 250 -15.92 -1.19 -14.99
N LEU A 251 -15.52 -1.46 -16.25
CA LEU A 251 -14.54 -0.66 -16.99
C LEU A 251 -15.18 0.57 -17.67
N GLY A 252 -16.51 0.59 -17.78
CA GLY A 252 -17.31 1.67 -18.35
C GLY A 252 -18.80 1.32 -18.38
N GLY A 253 -19.59 2.19 -19.00
CA GLY A 253 -21.05 2.28 -18.87
C GLY A 253 -21.83 0.97 -18.75
N ASN A 254 -21.64 0.00 -19.63
CA ASN A 254 -22.29 -1.32 -19.54
C ASN A 254 -21.26 -2.45 -19.46
N GLY A 255 -20.34 -2.33 -18.49
CA GLY A 255 -19.36 -3.34 -18.12
C GLY A 255 -18.03 -3.17 -18.85
N SER A 256 -18.00 -3.48 -20.15
CA SER A 256 -16.80 -3.43 -20.98
C SER A 256 -16.49 -2.01 -21.50
N ASN A 257 -15.21 -1.70 -21.67
CA ASN A 257 -14.74 -0.44 -22.29
C ASN A 257 -13.36 -0.63 -22.93
N THR A 258 -13.27 -0.47 -24.25
CA THR A 258 -12.02 -0.67 -25.01
C THR A 258 -10.99 0.44 -24.79
N ASN A 259 -11.39 1.60 -24.28
CA ASN A 259 -10.45 2.67 -23.90
C ASN A 259 -9.67 2.32 -22.63
N ASN A 260 -10.23 1.48 -21.75
CA ASN A 260 -9.58 1.01 -20.53
C ASN A 260 -8.67 -0.19 -20.87
N THR A 261 -7.40 0.12 -21.11
CA THR A 261 -6.34 -0.84 -21.50
C THR A 261 -5.60 -1.43 -20.29
N GLY A 262 -5.92 -0.98 -19.08
CA GLY A 262 -5.17 -1.25 -17.87
C GLY A 262 -3.95 -0.34 -17.68
N ARG A 263 -3.40 -0.37 -16.46
CA ARG A 263 -2.29 0.46 -15.98
C ARG A 263 -1.28 -0.39 -15.21
N ASN A 264 -0.22 -0.80 -15.92
CA ASN A 264 0.84 -1.65 -15.38
C ASN A 264 2.08 -0.84 -14.97
N THR A 265 1.92 0.12 -14.05
CA THR A 265 3.03 0.90 -13.46
C THR A 265 3.26 0.50 -12.01
N THR A 266 4.52 0.62 -11.55
CA THR A 266 4.93 0.19 -10.19
C THR A 266 4.09 0.85 -9.10
N PHE A 267 3.72 2.11 -9.30
CA PHE A 267 2.73 2.80 -8.48
C PHE A 267 1.64 3.35 -9.41
N VAL A 268 0.39 3.19 -9.02
CA VAL A 268 -0.80 3.54 -9.80
C VAL A 268 -1.64 4.50 -8.98
N THR A 269 -1.99 5.66 -9.54
CA THR A 269 -3.08 6.48 -9.03
C THR A 269 -4.37 5.97 -9.68
N ALA A 270 -5.33 5.51 -8.88
CA ALA A 270 -6.61 4.98 -9.33
C ALA A 270 -7.74 5.84 -8.76
N MET A 271 -8.64 6.33 -9.61
CA MET A 271 -9.72 7.24 -9.22
C MET A 271 -11.07 6.84 -9.83
N ILE A 272 -12.13 6.97 -9.02
CA ILE A 272 -13.51 7.01 -9.49
C ILE A 272 -14.25 8.20 -8.89
N LYS A 273 -15.29 8.64 -9.57
CA LYS A 273 -16.23 9.64 -9.03
C LYS A 273 -17.58 9.53 -9.71
N GLN A 274 -18.64 9.88 -8.98
CA GLN A 274 -20.01 9.78 -9.46
C GLN A 274 -20.91 10.90 -8.95
N ASP A 275 -22.02 11.07 -9.67
CA ASP A 275 -23.24 11.73 -9.22
C ASP A 275 -24.44 10.83 -9.52
N ALA A 276 -25.64 11.35 -9.25
CA ALA A 276 -26.89 10.61 -9.38
C ALA A 276 -27.17 9.97 -10.76
N THR A 277 -26.46 10.36 -11.83
CA THR A 277 -26.70 9.86 -13.19
C THR A 277 -25.44 9.49 -13.98
N THR A 278 -24.24 9.89 -13.54
CA THR A 278 -22.99 9.67 -14.27
C THR A 278 -21.82 9.29 -13.36
N TYR A 279 -20.86 8.56 -13.91
CA TYR A 279 -19.59 8.28 -13.25
C TYR A 279 -18.41 8.36 -14.22
N SER A 280 -17.19 8.36 -13.68
CA SER A 280 -15.95 8.30 -14.44
C SER A 280 -14.89 7.47 -13.73
N ILE A 281 -14.02 6.84 -14.53
CA ILE A 281 -12.85 6.09 -14.10
C ILE A 281 -11.63 6.79 -14.71
N ARG A 282 -10.63 7.07 -13.88
CA ARG A 282 -9.38 7.72 -14.28
C ARG A 282 -8.19 7.05 -13.62
N ASP A 283 -7.11 6.88 -14.36
CA ASP A 283 -5.87 6.29 -13.83
C ASP A 283 -4.59 7.05 -14.24
N GLY A 284 -3.52 6.86 -13.47
CA GLY A 284 -2.25 7.56 -13.64
C GLY A 284 -1.07 6.73 -13.12
N ASP A 285 0.13 7.10 -13.56
CA ASP A 285 1.36 6.63 -12.90
C ASP A 285 1.58 7.55 -11.69
N ALA A 286 1.63 7.00 -10.48
CA ALA A 286 1.83 7.81 -9.27
C ALA A 286 3.26 8.37 -9.13
N GLN A 287 4.19 7.97 -10.00
CA GLN A 287 5.56 8.49 -10.07
C GLN A 287 5.74 9.60 -11.12
N THR A 288 4.87 9.71 -12.13
CA THR A 288 5.04 10.69 -13.23
C THR A 288 3.77 10.96 -14.03
N GLY A 289 3.72 12.13 -14.68
CA GLY A 289 2.69 12.44 -15.68
C GLY A 289 1.29 12.72 -15.12
N ALA A 290 0.31 12.74 -16.03
CA ALA A 290 -1.07 13.12 -15.76
C ALA A 290 -2.03 11.92 -15.73
N LEU A 291 -3.24 12.14 -15.21
CA LEU A 291 -4.34 11.18 -15.28
C LEU A 291 -4.84 11.03 -16.72
N LYS A 292 -5.07 9.77 -17.11
CA LYS A 292 -5.89 9.36 -18.23
C LYS A 292 -7.34 9.26 -17.76
N THR A 293 -8.31 9.60 -18.60
CA THR A 293 -9.72 9.28 -18.37
C THR A 293 -10.09 8.09 -19.23
N ASP A 294 -10.33 6.94 -18.60
CA ASP A 294 -10.66 5.70 -19.26
C ASP A 294 -12.16 5.63 -19.57
N TYR A 295 -12.98 6.11 -18.63
CA TYR A 295 -14.42 6.26 -18.79
C TYR A 295 -14.90 7.58 -18.20
N ALA A 296 -15.87 8.22 -18.87
CA ALA A 296 -16.71 9.27 -18.29
C ALA A 296 -18.05 9.26 -19.04
N GLY A 297 -19.15 9.03 -18.32
CA GLY A 297 -20.46 8.87 -18.95
C GLY A 297 -21.56 8.42 -17.99
N PRO A 298 -22.73 8.00 -18.50
CA PRO A 298 -23.85 7.55 -17.68
C PRO A 298 -23.51 6.32 -16.82
N LEU A 299 -24.26 6.16 -15.74
CA LEU A 299 -24.28 4.91 -14.95
C LEU A 299 -24.81 3.73 -15.80
N PRO A 300 -24.53 2.48 -15.39
CA PRO A 300 -25.04 1.31 -16.07
C PRO A 300 -26.57 1.29 -16.21
N THR A 301 -27.04 0.87 -17.38
CA THR A 301 -28.48 0.84 -17.69
C THR A 301 -29.18 -0.44 -17.19
N THR A 302 -28.42 -1.37 -16.62
CA THR A 302 -28.96 -2.54 -15.93
C THR A 302 -29.76 -2.10 -14.70
N SER A 303 -30.91 -2.74 -14.44
CA SER A 303 -31.80 -2.40 -13.32
C SER A 303 -31.06 -2.37 -11.98
N GLY A 304 -31.24 -1.31 -11.19
CA GLY A 304 -30.65 -1.14 -9.85
C GLY A 304 -29.52 -0.12 -9.77
N TYR A 305 -28.74 0.10 -10.84
CA TYR A 305 -27.67 1.11 -10.81
C TYR A 305 -28.15 2.57 -10.95
N VAL A 306 -29.42 2.79 -11.30
CA VAL A 306 -30.02 4.13 -11.45
C VAL A 306 -31.37 4.18 -10.74
N PRO A 307 -31.54 5.01 -9.69
CA PRO A 307 -30.48 5.77 -9.00
C PRO A 307 -29.50 4.85 -8.25
N PHE A 308 -28.35 5.39 -7.85
CA PHE A 308 -27.49 4.72 -6.86
C PHE A 308 -28.17 4.57 -5.50
N HIS A 309 -27.79 3.51 -4.77
CA HIS A 309 -28.34 3.11 -3.48
C HIS A 309 -27.28 3.00 -2.36
N LYS A 310 -26.06 3.49 -2.60
CA LYS A 310 -24.89 3.50 -1.69
C LYS A 310 -25.22 3.62 -0.20
N GLU A 311 -24.62 2.76 0.63
CA GLU A 311 -24.94 2.76 2.07
C GLU A 311 -23.95 3.55 2.93
N GLY A 312 -22.76 3.87 2.42
CA GLY A 312 -21.81 4.78 3.06
C GLY A 312 -20.83 4.13 4.04
N ALA A 313 -20.70 2.79 4.06
CA ALA A 313 -19.54 2.17 4.70
C ALA A 313 -18.26 2.45 3.91
N ILE A 314 -17.10 2.18 4.50
CA ILE A 314 -15.80 2.20 3.81
C ILE A 314 -15.17 0.80 3.89
N ILE A 315 -14.72 0.28 2.75
CA ILE A 315 -13.93 -0.95 2.64
C ILE A 315 -12.50 -0.66 2.14
N LEU A 316 -11.57 -1.56 2.47
CA LEU A 316 -10.22 -1.61 1.91
C LEU A 316 -9.75 -3.07 1.79
N GLY A 317 -9.40 -3.49 0.57
CA GLY A 317 -8.77 -4.78 0.28
C GLY A 317 -9.73 -5.98 0.14
N ILE A 318 -11.03 -5.72 0.19
CA ILE A 318 -12.14 -6.68 0.08
C ILE A 318 -13.29 -6.05 -0.72
N GLY A 319 -14.23 -6.88 -1.18
CA GLY A 319 -15.53 -6.45 -1.72
C GLY A 319 -16.58 -6.12 -0.66
N GLY A 320 -17.73 -5.58 -1.12
CA GLY A 320 -18.87 -5.17 -0.29
C GLY A 320 -19.43 -6.29 0.60
N ASP A 321 -19.55 -7.49 0.06
CA ASP A 321 -19.97 -8.72 0.75
C ASP A 321 -18.88 -9.39 1.63
N ASN A 322 -17.71 -8.76 1.78
CA ASN A 322 -16.49 -9.31 2.40
C ASN A 322 -15.78 -10.41 1.55
N SER A 323 -15.94 -10.38 0.22
CA SER A 323 -15.11 -11.13 -0.71
C SER A 323 -13.63 -10.75 -0.58
N LYS A 324 -12.80 -11.71 -0.12
CA LYS A 324 -11.43 -11.50 0.37
C LYS A 324 -10.34 -12.26 -0.38
N GLY A 325 -10.64 -12.77 -1.58
CA GLY A 325 -9.69 -13.54 -2.40
C GLY A 325 -8.65 -12.68 -3.13
N ALA A 326 -8.84 -11.36 -3.17
CA ALA A 326 -7.97 -10.45 -3.87
C ALA A 326 -6.63 -10.19 -3.14
N VAL A 327 -5.68 -9.59 -3.85
CA VAL A 327 -4.42 -9.08 -3.28
C VAL A 327 -4.09 -7.71 -3.87
N GLY A 328 -3.37 -6.88 -3.12
CA GLY A 328 -3.03 -5.52 -3.52
C GLY A 328 -2.10 -4.77 -2.56
N ASN A 329 -1.57 -3.64 -3.01
CA ASN A 329 -0.82 -2.71 -2.16
C ASN A 329 -1.63 -1.43 -1.99
N PHE A 330 -1.80 -0.96 -0.75
CA PHE A 330 -2.45 0.33 -0.47
C PHE A 330 -1.49 1.26 0.26
N TYR A 331 -1.27 2.46 -0.29
CA TYR A 331 -0.33 3.45 0.24
C TYR A 331 -1.06 4.65 0.86
N GLU A 332 -2.00 5.21 0.11
CA GLU A 332 -2.89 6.30 0.52
C GLU A 332 -4.20 6.24 -0.28
N GLY A 333 -5.24 6.88 0.25
CA GLY A 333 -6.49 7.10 -0.46
C GLY A 333 -7.43 7.99 0.33
N ALA A 334 -8.39 8.62 -0.34
CA ALA A 334 -9.43 9.43 0.30
C ALA A 334 -10.77 9.27 -0.42
N MET A 335 -11.84 9.52 0.32
CA MET A 335 -13.20 9.68 -0.19
C MET A 335 -13.65 11.12 0.03
N THR A 336 -14.48 11.67 -0.86
CA THR A 336 -14.83 13.10 -0.90
C THR A 336 -16.34 13.31 -0.93
N ALA A 337 -16.81 14.37 -0.28
CA ALA A 337 -18.18 14.85 -0.43
C ALA A 337 -18.31 15.64 -1.75
N GLY A 338 -19.25 15.25 -2.61
CA GLY A 338 -19.41 15.83 -3.94
C GLY A 338 -18.50 15.17 -4.98
N LYS A 339 -18.80 15.42 -6.28
CA LYS A 339 -18.07 14.83 -7.42
C LYS A 339 -16.89 15.74 -7.81
N PRO A 340 -15.62 15.34 -7.63
CA PRO A 340 -14.49 16.21 -7.90
C PRO A 340 -14.38 16.61 -9.37
N SER A 341 -13.96 17.85 -9.65
CA SER A 341 -13.66 18.27 -11.02
C SER A 341 -12.39 17.58 -11.55
N ASP A 342 -12.29 17.36 -12.86
CA ASP A 342 -11.08 16.80 -13.48
C ASP A 342 -9.83 17.63 -13.14
N ALA A 343 -9.98 18.95 -13.01
CA ALA A 343 -8.91 19.87 -12.61
C ALA A 343 -8.46 19.64 -11.16
N THR A 344 -9.39 19.35 -10.24
CA THR A 344 -9.09 19.01 -8.84
C THR A 344 -8.29 17.72 -8.76
N GLU A 345 -8.75 16.66 -9.45
CA GLU A 345 -8.05 15.37 -9.52
C GLU A 345 -6.68 15.49 -10.22
N ASN A 346 -6.54 16.31 -11.26
CA ASN A 346 -5.26 16.56 -11.91
C ASN A 346 -4.25 17.24 -10.95
N ALA A 347 -4.73 18.14 -10.09
CA ALA A 347 -3.91 18.75 -9.05
C ALA A 347 -3.54 17.74 -7.93
N VAL A 348 -4.45 16.83 -7.57
CA VAL A 348 -4.16 15.71 -6.66
C VAL A 348 -3.11 14.76 -7.25
N GLN A 349 -3.23 14.37 -8.52
CA GLN A 349 -2.21 13.60 -9.23
C GLN A 349 -0.85 14.31 -9.22
N ALA A 350 -0.81 15.62 -9.48
CA ALA A 350 0.44 16.38 -9.41
C ALA A 350 1.06 16.37 -7.99
N ASN A 351 0.23 16.38 -6.94
CA ASN A 351 0.70 16.23 -5.55
C ASN A 351 1.25 14.83 -5.26
N ILE A 352 0.58 13.78 -5.75
CA ILE A 352 1.02 12.38 -5.61
C ILE A 352 2.38 12.18 -6.31
N VAL A 353 2.53 12.67 -7.54
CA VAL A 353 3.80 12.65 -8.28
C VAL A 353 4.90 13.41 -7.52
N ALA A 354 4.57 14.60 -6.99
CA ALA A 354 5.51 15.39 -6.20
C ALA A 354 5.89 14.74 -4.85
N ALA A 355 5.13 13.77 -4.35
CA ALA A 355 5.49 13.00 -3.16
C ALA A 355 6.70 12.07 -3.40
N GLY A 356 7.03 11.75 -4.67
CA GLY A 356 8.22 10.99 -5.01
C GLY A 356 8.16 9.54 -4.51
N TYR A 357 7.10 8.83 -4.87
CA TYR A 357 6.96 7.38 -4.64
C TYR A 357 8.11 6.61 -5.28
N SER A 358 8.79 5.80 -4.48
CA SER A 358 9.93 4.98 -4.89
C SER A 358 10.15 3.82 -3.92
N GLY A 359 10.95 2.83 -4.30
CA GLY A 359 11.20 1.63 -3.49
C GLY A 359 9.92 0.85 -3.22
N ASN A 360 9.51 -0.02 -4.14
CA ASN A 360 8.37 -0.91 -3.92
C ASN A 360 8.86 -2.26 -3.41
N ALA A 361 9.57 -2.25 -2.27
CA ALA A 361 10.31 -3.40 -1.77
C ALA A 361 9.53 -4.10 -0.67
N LEU A 362 9.01 -5.29 -1.01
CA LEU A 362 8.66 -6.28 0.01
C LEU A 362 9.92 -6.67 0.82
N SER A 363 9.72 -7.17 2.05
CA SER A 363 10.80 -7.52 2.99
C SER A 363 11.96 -8.25 2.29
N SER A 364 13.19 -7.72 2.38
CA SER A 364 14.31 -8.16 1.54
C SER A 364 14.46 -9.69 1.53
N TYR A 365 14.59 -10.31 0.37
CA TYR A 365 14.85 -11.75 0.28
C TYR A 365 16.07 -12.15 1.13
N LYS A 366 15.94 -13.30 1.80
CA LYS A 366 16.94 -13.90 2.69
C LYS A 366 17.04 -15.39 2.40
N LYS A 367 18.20 -15.97 2.69
CA LYS A 367 18.35 -17.42 2.65
C LYS A 367 17.73 -18.00 3.92
N LEU A 368 16.85 -18.99 3.77
CA LEU A 368 16.48 -19.87 4.88
C LEU A 368 17.58 -20.93 5.01
N VAL A 369 18.31 -20.89 6.12
CA VAL A 369 19.45 -21.78 6.38
C VAL A 369 19.10 -22.76 7.48
N ASN A 370 19.26 -24.06 7.21
CA ASN A 370 19.00 -25.14 8.16
C ASN A 370 20.08 -25.20 9.26
N GLN A 371 19.69 -25.46 10.51
CA GLN A 371 20.62 -25.54 11.64
C GLN A 371 21.54 -26.76 11.58
N ASN A 372 21.03 -27.92 11.14
CA ASN A 372 21.81 -29.17 11.10
C ASN A 372 22.86 -29.19 9.99
N SER A 373 22.49 -28.80 8.77
CA SER A 373 23.35 -28.89 7.59
C SER A 373 24.10 -27.60 7.26
N SER A 374 23.69 -26.45 7.80
CA SER A 374 24.09 -25.11 7.33
C SER A 374 23.83 -24.86 5.84
N LYS A 375 22.95 -25.64 5.22
CA LYS A 375 22.52 -25.51 3.81
C LYS A 375 21.24 -24.71 3.68
N CYS A 376 21.01 -24.22 2.47
CA CYS A 376 19.91 -23.35 2.13
C CYS A 376 18.71 -24.15 1.61
N VAL A 377 17.50 -23.67 1.91
CA VAL A 377 16.27 -24.07 1.19
C VAL A 377 16.41 -23.61 -0.26
N ASP A 378 16.40 -24.55 -1.19
CA ASP A 378 16.70 -24.37 -2.62
C ASP A 378 15.52 -24.89 -3.45
N VAL A 379 15.01 -24.11 -4.40
CA VAL A 379 14.14 -24.70 -5.45
C VAL A 379 15.04 -25.45 -6.41
N GLN A 380 14.81 -26.75 -6.56
CA GLN A 380 15.69 -27.63 -7.32
C GLN A 380 15.81 -27.18 -8.79
N GLN A 381 17.06 -26.86 -9.19
CA GLN A 381 17.41 -26.23 -10.48
C GLN A 381 16.86 -24.79 -10.58
N PRO A 382 17.29 -23.93 -11.52
CA PRO A 382 16.74 -22.57 -11.69
C PRO A 382 15.30 -22.56 -12.25
N ASN A 383 14.43 -23.42 -11.71
CA ASN A 383 13.09 -23.71 -12.19
C ASN A 383 12.11 -22.65 -11.68
N THR A 384 11.22 -22.21 -12.57
CA THR A 384 10.15 -21.24 -12.29
C THR A 384 8.75 -21.86 -12.43
N SER A 385 8.67 -23.19 -12.61
CA SER A 385 7.41 -23.92 -12.79
C SER A 385 6.74 -24.19 -11.45
N ALA A 386 5.41 -24.05 -11.40
CA ALA A 386 4.60 -24.52 -10.30
C ALA A 386 4.75 -26.04 -10.12
N GLY A 387 4.84 -26.52 -8.88
CA GLY A 387 5.10 -27.92 -8.57
C GLY A 387 6.58 -28.32 -8.50
N SER A 388 7.53 -27.39 -8.72
CA SER A 388 8.97 -27.72 -8.66
C SER A 388 9.40 -28.04 -7.24
N ASN A 389 10.26 -29.05 -7.09
CA ASN A 389 10.71 -29.56 -5.80
C ASN A 389 11.52 -28.53 -5.01
N VAL A 390 11.43 -28.58 -3.69
CA VAL A 390 12.30 -27.81 -2.78
C VAL A 390 13.19 -28.77 -1.99
N ASP A 391 14.49 -28.55 -2.00
CA ASP A 391 15.49 -29.38 -1.33
C ASP A 391 16.53 -28.53 -0.57
N LEU A 392 17.50 -29.20 0.04
CA LEU A 392 18.70 -28.55 0.58
C LEU A 392 19.81 -28.50 -0.47
N TYR A 393 20.39 -27.31 -0.64
CA TYR A 393 21.61 -27.14 -1.42
C TYR A 393 22.61 -26.22 -0.72
N GLY A 394 23.90 -26.40 -1.02
CA GLY A 394 24.98 -25.52 -0.57
C GLY A 394 24.68 -24.05 -0.89
N CYS A 395 24.73 -23.19 0.14
CA CYS A 395 24.36 -21.79 0.03
C CYS A 395 25.28 -21.02 -0.93
N ASN A 396 24.82 -20.77 -2.15
CA ASN A 396 25.57 -20.19 -3.26
C ASN A 396 25.09 -18.76 -3.62
N GLY A 397 23.92 -18.35 -3.12
CA GLY A 397 23.39 -16.98 -3.29
C GLY A 397 22.62 -16.73 -4.58
N PHE A 398 22.29 -17.78 -5.34
CA PHE A 398 21.36 -17.67 -6.47
C PHE A 398 19.92 -17.39 -5.99
N ALA A 399 19.11 -16.76 -6.85
CA ALA A 399 17.75 -16.31 -6.52
C ALA A 399 16.82 -17.44 -6.05
N TRP A 400 17.02 -18.68 -6.49
CA TRP A 400 16.20 -19.82 -6.07
C TRP A 400 16.53 -20.36 -4.67
N GLN A 401 17.53 -19.78 -3.99
CA GLN A 401 17.81 -19.95 -2.55
C GLN A 401 17.31 -18.78 -1.69
N ASN A 402 16.84 -17.72 -2.32
CA ASN A 402 16.48 -16.47 -1.68
C ASN A 402 14.96 -16.40 -1.53
N TRP A 403 14.52 -16.25 -0.29
CA TRP A 403 13.12 -16.35 0.11
C TRP A 403 12.69 -15.11 0.89
N GLN A 404 11.48 -14.65 0.60
CA GLN A 404 10.86 -13.50 1.22
C GLN A 404 9.70 -14.00 2.07
N MET A 405 9.85 -13.93 3.39
CA MET A 405 8.75 -14.22 4.31
C MET A 405 7.91 -12.96 4.47
N VAL A 406 6.70 -12.99 3.92
CA VAL A 406 5.69 -11.94 4.10
C VAL A 406 4.70 -12.43 5.15
N ASP A 407 4.69 -11.76 6.29
CA ASP A 407 3.68 -11.97 7.32
C ASP A 407 2.29 -11.60 6.78
N LEU A 408 1.32 -12.49 6.98
CA LEU A 408 -0.08 -12.31 6.56
C LEU A 408 -0.90 -11.65 7.67
N GLY A 409 -0.28 -11.34 8.81
CA GLY A 409 -0.86 -10.68 9.97
C GLY A 409 -2.01 -11.44 10.65
N ASN A 410 -2.01 -12.77 10.50
CA ASN A 410 -2.86 -13.72 11.23
C ASN A 410 -2.07 -14.70 12.11
N GLY A 411 -0.78 -14.41 12.34
CA GLY A 411 0.16 -15.32 13.01
C GLY A 411 0.81 -16.34 12.06
N TYR A 412 0.58 -16.23 10.75
CA TYR A 412 1.22 -17.02 9.70
C TYR A 412 1.83 -16.10 8.64
N SER A 413 2.86 -16.61 7.96
CA SER A 413 3.53 -15.94 6.84
C SER A 413 3.37 -16.76 5.56
N SER A 414 3.31 -16.09 4.41
CA SER A 414 3.61 -16.71 3.12
C SER A 414 5.11 -16.53 2.81
N ILE A 415 5.71 -17.45 2.05
CA ILE A 415 7.15 -17.49 1.81
C ILE A 415 7.40 -17.58 0.30
N TYR A 416 7.87 -16.48 -0.29
CA TYR A 416 7.99 -16.29 -1.74
C TYR A 416 9.43 -16.54 -2.21
N SER A 417 9.63 -17.26 -3.30
CA SER A 417 10.94 -17.44 -3.96
C SER A 417 11.30 -16.22 -4.81
N GLU A 418 12.53 -15.72 -4.72
CA GLU A 418 13.01 -14.59 -5.54
C GLU A 418 13.06 -14.95 -7.04
N ASN A 419 13.34 -16.21 -7.36
CA ASN A 419 13.51 -16.65 -8.75
C ASN A 419 12.20 -16.69 -9.55
N SER A 420 11.06 -16.94 -8.88
CA SER A 420 9.79 -17.25 -9.54
C SER A 420 8.59 -16.42 -9.04
N GLY A 421 8.71 -15.75 -7.88
CA GLY A 421 7.59 -15.14 -7.17
C GLY A 421 6.57 -16.14 -6.61
N MET A 422 6.86 -17.45 -6.68
CA MET A 422 5.98 -18.52 -6.21
C MET A 422 6.16 -18.80 -4.71
N CYS A 423 5.13 -19.39 -4.10
CA CYS A 423 5.04 -19.62 -2.67
C CYS A 423 5.52 -21.03 -2.28
N LEU A 424 6.16 -21.14 -1.11
CA LEU A 424 6.52 -22.40 -0.46
C LEU A 424 5.24 -23.13 -0.02
N ASP A 425 4.99 -24.30 -0.58
CA ASP A 425 3.72 -25.02 -0.46
C ASP A 425 3.94 -26.49 -0.06
N VAL A 426 3.06 -27.03 0.78
CA VAL A 426 2.97 -28.48 1.02
C VAL A 426 2.14 -29.11 -0.10
N SER A 427 2.79 -29.87 -0.96
CA SER A 427 2.19 -30.44 -2.18
C SER A 427 0.89 -31.20 -1.89
N GLY A 428 -0.14 -30.90 -2.69
CA GLY A 428 -1.48 -31.46 -2.55
C GLY A 428 -2.20 -31.12 -1.25
N SER A 429 -1.75 -30.11 -0.49
CA SER A 429 -2.24 -29.81 0.87
C SER A 429 -2.17 -31.03 1.80
N SER A 430 -1.13 -31.87 1.65
CA SER A 430 -0.94 -33.05 2.49
C SER A 430 -0.91 -32.71 3.98
N THR A 431 -1.46 -33.60 4.81
CA THR A 431 -1.39 -33.54 6.28
C THR A 431 -0.51 -34.65 6.88
N ALA A 432 0.07 -35.50 6.05
CA ALA A 432 0.92 -36.62 6.46
C ALA A 432 2.39 -36.20 6.67
N ASN A 433 3.09 -36.95 7.53
CA ASN A 433 4.56 -36.95 7.58
C ASN A 433 5.13 -37.37 6.23
N GLY A 434 6.17 -36.68 5.76
CA GLY A 434 6.71 -36.87 4.41
C GLY A 434 5.89 -36.21 3.30
N GLY A 435 4.91 -35.36 3.65
CA GLY A 435 4.26 -34.48 2.68
C GLY A 435 5.31 -33.56 2.04
N ASN A 436 5.47 -33.66 0.73
CA ASN A 436 6.55 -32.99 0.01
C ASN A 436 6.39 -31.47 -0.02
N VAL A 437 7.49 -30.73 0.05
CA VAL A 437 7.48 -29.27 -0.09
C VAL A 437 7.96 -28.86 -1.48
N ILE A 438 7.24 -27.92 -2.08
CA ILE A 438 7.41 -27.44 -3.46
C ILE A 438 7.32 -25.91 -3.50
N GLN A 439 7.72 -25.30 -4.62
CA GLN A 439 7.18 -23.99 -4.98
C GLN A 439 5.87 -24.18 -5.76
N ASN A 440 4.90 -23.30 -5.54
CA ASN A 440 3.63 -23.33 -6.26
C ASN A 440 3.04 -21.93 -6.45
N THR A 441 2.11 -21.78 -7.39
CA THR A 441 1.39 -20.52 -7.60
C THR A 441 0.74 -20.07 -6.28
N CYS A 442 1.04 -18.85 -5.86
CA CYS A 442 0.53 -18.29 -4.62
C CYS A 442 -1.00 -18.12 -4.64
N GLY A 443 -1.65 -18.48 -3.54
CA GLY A 443 -3.08 -18.30 -3.33
C GLY A 443 -3.44 -18.22 -1.84
N SER A 444 -4.70 -18.47 -1.51
CA SER A 444 -5.22 -18.43 -0.12
C SER A 444 -5.11 -19.76 0.63
N SER A 445 -4.51 -20.79 0.04
CA SER A 445 -4.40 -22.13 0.65
C SER A 445 -3.67 -22.09 1.99
N THR A 446 -4.19 -22.80 2.99
CA THR A 446 -3.53 -23.03 4.28
C THR A 446 -2.22 -23.82 4.14
N SER A 447 -2.02 -24.56 3.05
CA SER A 447 -0.77 -25.30 2.79
C SER A 447 0.43 -24.40 2.46
N GLN A 448 0.16 -23.15 2.06
CA GLN A 448 1.16 -22.12 1.73
C GLN A 448 1.44 -21.16 2.88
N GLN A 449 0.81 -21.37 4.05
CA GLN A 449 0.86 -20.45 5.19
C GLN A 449 1.61 -21.10 6.35
N TRP A 450 2.63 -20.41 6.84
CA TRP A 450 3.62 -20.95 7.77
C TRP A 450 3.70 -20.09 9.03
N GLN A 451 3.37 -20.66 10.19
CA GLN A 451 3.58 -20.00 11.48
C GLN A 451 5.07 -20.03 11.81
N VAL A 452 5.67 -18.85 11.90
CA VAL A 452 7.05 -18.66 12.38
C VAL A 452 7.04 -18.71 13.90
N THR A 453 7.82 -19.62 14.49
CA THR A 453 7.98 -19.67 15.96
C THR A 453 9.46 -19.71 16.31
N THR A 454 9.96 -18.63 16.91
CA THR A 454 11.32 -18.58 17.49
C THR A 454 11.46 -19.67 18.55
N THR A 455 12.50 -20.49 18.43
CA THR A 455 12.79 -21.57 19.38
C THR A 455 13.94 -21.16 20.31
N ALA A 456 15.03 -20.65 19.74
CA ALA A 456 16.12 -19.98 20.43
C ALA A 456 16.86 -19.10 19.41
N ALA A 457 16.83 -17.77 19.57
CA ALA A 457 17.39 -16.85 18.58
C ALA A 457 18.86 -17.20 18.23
N PRO A 458 19.25 -17.21 16.93
CA PRO A 458 18.51 -16.76 15.74
C PRO A 458 17.57 -17.81 15.12
N TRP A 459 17.36 -18.96 15.77
CA TRP A 459 16.64 -20.10 15.21
C TRP A 459 15.13 -20.04 15.45
N PHE A 460 14.38 -20.49 14.45
CA PHE A 460 12.93 -20.65 14.46
C PHE A 460 12.52 -21.94 13.73
N ARG A 461 11.31 -22.41 14.00
CA ARG A 461 10.60 -23.41 13.18
C ARG A 461 9.53 -22.75 12.33
N LEU A 462 9.20 -23.38 11.21
CA LEU A 462 8.06 -23.02 10.36
C LEU A 462 7.02 -24.13 10.48
N THR A 463 5.80 -23.79 10.90
CA THR A 463 4.71 -24.75 11.12
C THR A 463 3.60 -24.52 10.10
N SER A 464 3.27 -25.50 9.27
CA SER A 464 2.21 -25.36 8.26
C SER A 464 0.84 -25.16 8.93
N ARG A 465 0.10 -24.13 8.52
CA ARG A 465 -1.26 -23.83 8.99
C ARG A 465 -2.23 -24.98 8.72
N ASN A 466 -2.00 -25.71 7.63
CA ASN A 466 -2.88 -26.80 7.19
C ASN A 466 -2.78 -28.05 8.06
N SER A 467 -1.57 -28.43 8.48
CA SER A 467 -1.29 -29.75 9.07
C SER A 467 -0.80 -29.69 10.52
N GLY A 468 -0.37 -28.53 11.01
CA GLY A 468 0.34 -28.40 12.29
C GLY A 468 1.75 -29.03 12.31
N LYS A 469 2.23 -29.55 11.17
CA LYS A 469 3.58 -30.12 11.01
C LYS A 469 4.59 -29.04 10.64
N VAL A 470 5.87 -29.33 10.86
CA VAL A 470 6.96 -28.37 10.64
C VAL A 470 7.71 -28.64 9.34
N LEU A 471 8.35 -27.59 8.81
CA LEU A 471 9.32 -27.70 7.72
C LEU A 471 10.54 -28.51 8.19
N ASP A 472 10.77 -29.64 7.52
CA ASP A 472 11.67 -30.72 7.94
C ASP A 472 12.61 -31.13 6.79
N VAL A 473 13.86 -31.45 7.13
CA VAL A 473 14.83 -32.02 6.19
C VAL A 473 14.75 -33.53 6.28
N ALA A 474 14.45 -34.19 5.16
CA ALA A 474 14.19 -35.63 5.13
C ALA A 474 15.32 -36.45 5.78
N ASN A 475 14.95 -37.25 6.78
CA ASN A 475 15.86 -38.08 7.60
C ASN A 475 17.03 -37.30 8.26
N CYS A 476 16.87 -35.99 8.46
CA CYS A 476 17.93 -35.07 8.88
C CYS A 476 19.21 -35.14 7.99
N GLY A 477 19.07 -35.45 6.70
CA GLY A 477 20.20 -35.52 5.77
C GLY A 477 20.95 -34.18 5.61
N THR A 478 22.23 -34.26 5.23
CA THR A 478 23.11 -33.10 5.06
C THR A 478 23.74 -33.01 3.65
N ALA A 479 23.45 -33.98 2.78
CA ALA A 479 23.86 -33.97 1.39
C ALA A 479 23.14 -32.86 0.60
N ASP A 480 23.72 -32.43 -0.51
CA ASP A 480 22.96 -31.62 -1.48
C ASP A 480 21.84 -32.45 -2.08
N THR A 481 20.78 -31.80 -2.54
CA THR A 481 19.52 -32.39 -2.99
C THR A 481 18.85 -33.30 -1.94
N THR A 482 19.12 -33.09 -0.65
CA THR A 482 18.34 -33.74 0.42
C THR A 482 16.96 -33.08 0.46
N ASN A 483 15.91 -33.87 0.26
CA ASN A 483 14.55 -33.36 0.12
C ASN A 483 14.06 -32.57 1.35
N ILE A 484 13.27 -31.52 1.12
CA ILE A 484 12.52 -30.83 2.17
C ILE A 484 11.05 -31.27 2.14
N GLN A 485 10.53 -31.57 3.31
CA GLN A 485 9.22 -32.15 3.54
C GLN A 485 8.56 -31.48 4.75
N GLN A 486 7.34 -31.90 5.11
CA GLN A 486 6.81 -31.67 6.45
C GLN A 486 6.95 -32.92 7.33
N TRP A 487 7.17 -32.70 8.62
CA TRP A 487 7.14 -33.77 9.64
C TRP A 487 6.59 -33.25 10.98
N ASP A 488 6.19 -34.16 11.87
CA ASP A 488 5.87 -33.81 13.26
C ASP A 488 7.07 -33.14 13.95
N TRP A 489 6.80 -32.26 14.92
CA TRP A 489 7.86 -31.54 15.63
C TRP A 489 8.66 -32.48 16.55
N LEU A 490 9.90 -32.76 16.16
CA LEU A 490 10.86 -33.60 16.89
C LEU A 490 11.84 -32.80 17.76
N ASN A 491 11.78 -31.45 17.71
CA ASN A 491 12.66 -30.54 18.44
C ASN A 491 14.17 -30.81 18.20
N ASN A 492 14.53 -31.10 16.95
CA ASN A 492 15.89 -31.38 16.52
C ASN A 492 16.42 -30.26 15.59
N ALA A 493 17.72 -30.28 15.29
CA ALA A 493 18.35 -29.25 14.45
C ALA A 493 17.94 -29.31 12.96
N CYS A 494 17.37 -30.42 12.47
CA CYS A 494 17.02 -30.53 11.05
C CYS A 494 15.64 -29.91 10.72
N GLN A 495 14.88 -29.51 11.75
CA GLN A 495 13.61 -28.78 11.68
C GLN A 495 13.73 -27.30 12.07
N GLN A 496 14.97 -26.81 12.21
CA GLN A 496 15.31 -25.48 12.73
C GLN A 496 15.98 -24.65 11.65
N TRP A 497 15.57 -23.38 11.54
CA TRP A 497 15.91 -22.49 10.43
C TRP A 497 16.33 -21.13 10.96
N LYS A 498 17.20 -20.42 10.23
CA LYS A 498 17.51 -19.00 10.42
C LYS A 498 17.39 -18.26 9.09
N LEU A 499 17.21 -16.95 9.14
CA LEU A 499 17.42 -16.07 7.98
C LEU A 499 18.89 -15.65 7.90
N GLN A 500 19.42 -15.53 6.69
CA GLN A 500 20.75 -14.99 6.41
C GLN A 500 20.77 -14.11 5.16
#